data_AF-A0A527ZWV2-F1
#
_entry.id   AF-A0A527ZWV2-F1
#
_cell.length_a   1.000
_cell.length_b   1.000
_cell.length_c   1.000
_cell.angle_alpha   90.00
_cell.angle_beta   90.00
_cell.angle_gamma   90.00
#
_symmetry.space_group_name_H-M   'P 1'
#
loop_
_entity.id
_entity.type
_entity.pdbx_description
1 polymer ?
#
loop_
_entity_poly.entity_id
_entity_poly.type
_entity_poly.pdbx_seq_one_letter_code
_entity_poly.pdbx_strand_id
1 'polypeptide(L)'
;MAAASNNTMIVDTPAEVLDARPGSRLMWPVEAVASILLVFVIGLLLAGVISRYVLSLPIVWIDEAASISFLWLAMLGSAIAIDRNEHLRLTIFLNLIPERGRRFVDALALLLVATVLLALIVPASQYVQEEWYVTSAALNIPMSFRASAIVAGLALMSVIAVGHAIRAATLANLAAAVAVIAALAVVGWLLSPLFLTLGYANIVIFLVGLVAVCLLLGVPIAFCFGVGTIAFIVFSTHVPMIVLVGRID
;
A
#
# COMPACT_ATOMS: atom_id res chain seq x y z
N MET A 1 31.23 -42.93 -27.23
CA MET A 1 31.15 -42.65 -25.78
C MET A 1 31.14 -41.14 -25.62
N ALA A 2 29.95 -40.52 -25.68
CA ALA A 2 29.78 -39.09 -25.47
C ALA A 2 28.47 -38.93 -24.69
N ALA A 3 28.59 -38.72 -23.39
CA ALA A 3 27.47 -38.55 -22.49
C ALA A 3 26.79 -37.21 -22.80
N ALA A 4 25.52 -37.26 -23.21
CA ALA A 4 24.67 -36.09 -23.26
C ALA A 4 24.46 -35.59 -21.83
N SER A 5 25.12 -34.48 -21.49
CA SER A 5 24.87 -33.71 -20.27
C SER A 5 23.43 -33.21 -20.32
N ASN A 6 22.54 -33.91 -19.63
CA ASN A 6 21.14 -33.54 -19.46
C ASN A 6 21.10 -32.31 -18.54
N ASN A 7 21.33 -31.13 -19.10
CA ASN A 7 21.28 -29.86 -18.40
C ASN A 7 19.80 -29.54 -18.15
N THR A 8 19.21 -30.17 -17.14
CA THR A 8 17.93 -29.74 -16.58
C THR A 8 18.14 -28.33 -16.10
N MET A 9 17.65 -27.36 -16.87
CA MET A 9 17.52 -25.98 -16.44
C MET A 9 16.56 -26.02 -15.24
N ILE A 10 17.11 -26.18 -14.04
CA ILE A 10 16.41 -25.88 -12.80
C ILE A 10 16.18 -24.38 -12.91
N VAL A 11 15.01 -24.00 -13.39
CA VAL A 11 14.53 -22.64 -13.23
C VAL A 11 14.35 -22.51 -11.74
N ASP A 12 15.36 -21.95 -11.07
CA ASP A 12 15.23 -21.50 -9.69
C ASP A 12 14.09 -20.47 -9.70
N THR A 13 12.87 -20.95 -9.41
CA THR A 13 11.75 -20.08 -9.12
C THR A 13 12.25 -19.10 -8.05
N PRO A 14 12.22 -17.78 -8.29
CA PRO A 14 12.65 -16.82 -7.29
C PRO A 14 11.95 -17.15 -5.98
N ALA A 15 12.66 -17.10 -4.85
CA ALA A 15 12.07 -17.36 -3.53
C ALA A 15 10.81 -16.53 -3.27
N GLU A 16 10.67 -15.42 -3.98
CA GLU A 16 9.50 -14.54 -4.04
C GLU A 16 8.20 -15.23 -4.50
N VAL A 17 8.27 -16.20 -5.41
CA VAL A 17 7.10 -16.97 -5.89
C VAL A 17 6.67 -18.03 -4.87
N LEU A 18 7.59 -18.52 -4.02
CA LEU A 18 7.32 -19.56 -3.02
C LEU A 18 6.51 -19.05 -1.82
N ASP A 19 6.55 -17.75 -1.54
CA ASP A 19 5.82 -17.11 -0.43
C ASP A 19 4.40 -16.63 -0.82
N ALA A 20 4.04 -16.74 -2.11
CA ALA A 20 2.72 -16.36 -2.61
C ALA A 20 1.64 -17.30 -2.04
N ARG A 21 0.71 -16.74 -1.27
CA ARG A 21 -0.35 -17.52 -0.63
C ARG A 21 -1.50 -17.76 -1.62
N PRO A 22 -2.07 -18.98 -1.69
CA PRO A 22 -3.31 -19.17 -2.44
C PRO A 22 -4.39 -18.27 -1.83
N GLY A 23 -5.00 -17.43 -2.68
CA GLY A 23 -5.93 -16.38 -2.26
C GLY A 23 -7.04 -16.92 -1.36
N SER A 24 -7.38 -16.16 -0.33
CA SER A 24 -8.42 -16.55 0.62
C SER A 24 -9.79 -16.60 -0.07
N ARG A 25 -10.62 -17.60 0.24
CA ARG A 25 -12.00 -17.69 -0.29
C ARG A 25 -12.86 -16.45 0.01
N LEU A 26 -12.46 -15.66 1.02
CA LEU A 26 -13.10 -14.42 1.40
C LEU A 26 -12.90 -13.28 0.37
N MET A 27 -11.85 -13.36 -0.46
CA MET A 27 -11.51 -12.36 -1.46
C MET A 27 -12.19 -12.53 -2.81
N TRP A 28 -12.83 -13.68 -3.05
CA TRP A 28 -13.52 -13.96 -4.30
C TRP A 28 -14.47 -12.83 -4.80
N PRO A 29 -15.33 -12.22 -3.96
CA PRO A 29 -16.16 -11.10 -4.42
C PRO A 29 -15.33 -9.86 -4.82
N VAL A 30 -14.23 -9.59 -4.11
CA VAL A 30 -13.33 -8.46 -4.42
C VAL A 30 -12.60 -8.70 -5.74
N GLU A 31 -12.12 -9.92 -5.97
CA GLU A 31 -11.50 -10.33 -7.23
C GLU A 31 -12.48 -10.24 -8.41
N ALA A 32 -13.74 -10.63 -8.20
CA ALA A 32 -14.79 -10.51 -9.21
C ALA A 32 -15.06 -9.04 -9.57
N VAL A 33 -15.22 -8.17 -8.57
CA VAL A 33 -15.42 -6.72 -8.78
C VAL A 33 -14.22 -6.09 -9.49
N ALA A 34 -13.00 -6.40 -9.06
CA ALA A 34 -11.76 -5.94 -9.70
C ALA A 34 -11.67 -6.41 -11.16
N SER A 35 -12.01 -7.66 -11.45
CA SER A 35 -12.00 -8.19 -12.81
C SER A 35 -13.02 -7.50 -13.72
N ILE A 36 -14.22 -7.21 -13.20
CA ILE A 36 -15.25 -6.45 -13.92
C ILE A 36 -14.77 -5.03 -14.20
N LEU A 37 -14.20 -4.35 -13.19
CA LEU A 37 -13.62 -3.00 -13.35
C LEU A 37 -12.51 -2.98 -14.40
N LEU A 38 -11.64 -4.00 -14.43
CA LEU A 38 -10.57 -4.11 -15.42
C LEU A 38 -11.14 -4.19 -16.84
N VAL A 39 -12.10 -5.09 -17.08
CA VAL A 39 -12.77 -5.21 -18.40
C VAL A 39 -13.46 -3.90 -18.79
N PHE A 40 -14.11 -3.25 -17.82
CA PHE A 40 -14.79 -1.98 -18.03
C PHE A 40 -13.82 -0.85 -18.41
N VAL A 41 -12.70 -0.70 -17.71
CA VAL A 41 -11.65 0.28 -18.04
C VAL A 41 -11.09 0.03 -19.43
N ILE A 42 -10.78 -1.23 -19.78
CA ILE A 42 -10.30 -1.59 -21.12
C ILE A 42 -11.34 -1.19 -22.18
N GLY A 43 -12.63 -1.50 -21.94
CA GLY A 43 -13.71 -1.14 -22.85
C GLY A 43 -13.87 0.37 -23.03
N LEU A 44 -13.80 1.15 -21.95
CA LEU A 44 -13.82 2.61 -22.00
C LEU A 44 -12.65 3.18 -22.80
N LEU A 45 -11.43 2.73 -22.52
CA LEU A 45 -10.25 3.21 -23.24
C LEU A 45 -10.30 2.86 -24.72
N LEU A 46 -10.72 1.65 -25.09
CA LEU A 46 -10.93 1.25 -26.48
C LEU A 46 -12.00 2.11 -27.16
N ALA A 47 -13.14 2.35 -26.49
CA ALA A 47 -14.19 3.21 -27.01
C ALA A 47 -13.69 4.66 -27.20
N GLY A 48 -12.89 5.18 -26.27
CA GLY A 48 -12.27 6.49 -26.37
C GLY A 48 -11.32 6.62 -27.56
N VAL A 49 -10.45 5.61 -27.76
CA VAL A 49 -9.55 5.52 -28.92
C VAL A 49 -10.35 5.45 -30.22
N ILE A 50 -11.35 4.57 -30.33
CA ILE A 50 -12.19 4.45 -31.53
C ILE A 50 -12.90 5.77 -31.81
N SER A 51 -13.51 6.41 -30.81
CA SER A 51 -14.24 7.67 -31.01
C SER A 51 -13.33 8.81 -31.45
N ARG A 52 -12.12 8.90 -30.88
CA ARG A 52 -11.15 9.95 -31.23
C ARG A 52 -10.57 9.75 -32.63
N TYR A 53 -10.17 8.53 -32.99
CA TYR A 53 -9.43 8.28 -34.23
C TYR A 53 -10.31 7.87 -35.42
N VAL A 54 -11.43 7.18 -35.19
CA VAL A 54 -12.33 6.71 -36.25
C VAL A 54 -13.48 7.70 -36.48
N LEU A 55 -14.11 8.16 -35.40
CA LEU A 55 -15.28 9.05 -35.49
C LEU A 55 -14.92 10.54 -35.50
N SER A 56 -13.64 10.88 -35.25
CA SER A 56 -13.16 12.26 -35.10
C SER A 56 -13.95 13.11 -34.09
N LEU A 57 -14.62 12.44 -33.14
CA LEU A 57 -15.49 13.04 -32.12
C LEU A 57 -14.98 12.59 -30.73
N PRO A 58 -14.12 13.38 -30.07
CA PRO A 58 -13.58 13.01 -28.77
C PRO A 58 -14.66 13.09 -27.68
N ILE A 59 -14.89 11.96 -27.00
CA ILE A 59 -15.83 11.86 -25.89
C ILE A 59 -15.07 12.13 -24.59
N VAL A 60 -15.15 13.35 -24.07
CA VAL A 60 -14.38 13.82 -22.90
C VAL A 60 -14.68 13.03 -21.62
N TRP A 61 -15.93 12.58 -21.46
CA TRP A 61 -16.37 11.87 -20.26
C TRP A 61 -15.69 10.49 -20.08
N ILE A 62 -15.20 9.87 -21.17
CA ILE A 62 -14.54 8.57 -21.11
C ILE A 62 -13.24 8.64 -20.30
N ASP A 63 -12.46 9.71 -20.48
CA ASP A 63 -11.18 9.88 -19.78
C ASP A 63 -11.40 10.00 -18.25
N GLU A 64 -12.44 10.72 -17.83
CA GLU A 64 -12.82 10.84 -16.42
C GLU A 64 -13.32 9.50 -15.85
N ALA A 65 -14.27 8.85 -16.54
CA ALA A 65 -14.83 7.57 -16.10
C ALA A 65 -13.75 6.48 -15.99
N ALA A 66 -12.85 6.40 -16.98
CA ALA A 66 -11.76 5.44 -16.98
C ALA A 66 -10.81 5.69 -15.81
N SER A 67 -10.46 6.93 -15.51
CA SER A 67 -9.59 7.27 -14.40
C SER A 67 -10.23 6.98 -13.03
N ILE A 68 -11.53 7.25 -12.85
CA ILE A 68 -12.26 6.90 -11.62
C ILE A 68 -12.28 5.37 -11.43
N SER A 69 -12.66 4.62 -12.46
CA SER A 69 -12.69 3.15 -12.41
C SER A 69 -11.30 2.55 -12.21
N PHE A 70 -10.27 3.17 -12.79
CA PHE A 70 -8.89 2.73 -12.61
C PHE A 70 -8.40 2.91 -11.17
N LEU A 71 -8.75 4.01 -10.49
CA LEU A 71 -8.40 4.19 -9.07
C LEU A 71 -9.08 3.12 -8.19
N TRP A 72 -10.37 2.86 -8.42
CA TRP A 72 -11.08 1.76 -7.77
C TRP A 72 -10.39 0.40 -8.01
N LEU A 73 -10.03 0.11 -9.26
CA LEU A 73 -9.30 -1.09 -9.62
C LEU A 73 -7.95 -1.18 -8.91
N ALA A 74 -7.16 -0.10 -8.88
CA ALA A 74 -5.85 -0.06 -8.24
C ALA A 74 -5.94 -0.30 -6.73
N MET A 75 -6.92 0.32 -6.06
CA MET A 75 -7.13 0.17 -4.63
C MET A 75 -7.59 -1.25 -4.25
N LEU A 76 -8.53 -1.84 -5.02
CA LEU A 76 -8.93 -3.23 -4.81
C LEU A 76 -7.82 -4.22 -5.17
N GLY A 77 -7.08 -3.97 -6.25
CA GLY A 77 -5.93 -4.76 -6.67
C GLY A 77 -4.82 -4.79 -5.62
N SER A 78 -4.53 -3.65 -5.00
CA SER A 78 -3.55 -3.58 -3.91
C SER A 78 -4.02 -4.37 -2.67
N ALA A 79 -5.32 -4.44 -2.40
CA ALA A 79 -5.85 -5.27 -1.32
C ALA A 79 -5.69 -6.78 -1.62
N ILE A 80 -5.92 -7.19 -2.87
CA ILE A 80 -5.67 -8.56 -3.33
C ILE A 80 -4.18 -8.90 -3.20
N ALA A 81 -3.30 -7.97 -3.57
CA ALA A 81 -1.85 -8.16 -3.44
C ALA A 81 -1.40 -8.33 -1.98
N ILE A 82 -2.05 -7.68 -1.01
CA ILE A 82 -1.74 -7.90 0.42
C ILE A 82 -2.15 -9.30 0.88
N ASP A 83 -3.32 -9.80 0.47
CA ASP A 83 -3.80 -11.14 0.86
C ASP A 83 -2.87 -12.24 0.35
N ARG A 84 -2.39 -12.08 -0.89
CA ARG A 84 -1.49 -13.04 -1.55
C ARG A 84 -0.02 -12.88 -1.16
N ASN A 85 0.33 -11.87 -0.35
CA ASN A 85 1.71 -11.46 -0.05
C ASN A 85 2.54 -11.13 -1.32
N GLU A 86 1.90 -10.58 -2.35
CA GLU A 86 2.54 -10.19 -3.61
C GLU A 86 3.20 -8.80 -3.55
N HIS A 87 3.10 -8.10 -2.42
CA HIS A 87 3.81 -6.82 -2.25
C HIS A 87 5.33 -7.04 -2.16
N LEU A 88 6.05 -6.42 -3.08
CA LEU A 88 7.51 -6.47 -3.18
C LEU A 88 8.18 -6.13 -1.83
N ARG A 89 8.96 -7.08 -1.31
CA ARG A 89 9.61 -7.04 0.01
C ARG A 89 11.10 -7.35 -0.14
N LEU A 90 11.94 -6.61 0.55
CA LEU A 90 13.37 -6.93 0.65
C LEU A 90 13.58 -8.09 1.62
N THR A 91 13.80 -9.30 1.11
CA THR A 91 13.96 -10.53 1.92
C THR A 91 15.42 -10.93 2.17
N ILE A 92 16.37 -10.28 1.50
CA ILE A 92 17.80 -10.63 1.57
C ILE A 92 18.28 -10.65 3.03
N PHE A 93 17.97 -9.60 3.80
CA PHE A 93 18.39 -9.50 5.20
C PHE A 93 17.60 -10.42 6.13
N LEU A 94 16.34 -10.71 5.82
CA LEU A 94 15.50 -11.63 6.61
C LEU A 94 16.06 -13.05 6.59
N ASN A 95 16.68 -13.46 5.48
CA ASN A 95 17.27 -14.78 5.32
C ASN A 95 18.54 -15.00 6.13
N LEU A 96 19.18 -13.93 6.63
CA LEU A 96 20.36 -14.00 7.50
C LEU A 96 19.98 -14.14 8.99
N ILE A 97 18.71 -13.90 9.35
CA ILE A 97 18.25 -13.86 10.74
C ILE A 97 17.86 -15.29 11.21
N PRO A 98 18.24 -15.70 12.43
CA PRO A 98 17.80 -16.98 13.00
C PRO A 98 16.26 -17.07 13.06
N GLU A 99 15.72 -18.29 12.94
CA GLU A 99 14.27 -18.52 12.79
C GLU A 99 13.40 -17.88 13.89
N ARG A 100 13.91 -17.81 15.13
CA ARG A 100 13.22 -17.13 16.24
C ARG A 100 13.12 -15.61 16.03
N GLY A 101 14.17 -14.98 15.50
CA GLY A 101 14.19 -13.54 15.19
C GLY A 101 13.33 -13.23 13.96
N ARG A 102 13.33 -14.11 12.96
CA ARG A 102 12.52 -13.96 11.74
C ARG A 102 11.02 -13.84 12.06
N ARG A 103 10.49 -14.70 12.94
CA ARG A 103 9.08 -14.64 13.37
C ARG A 103 8.71 -13.32 14.04
N PHE A 104 9.63 -12.73 14.80
CA PHE A 104 9.40 -11.43 15.43
C PHE A 104 9.43 -10.29 14.40
N VAL A 105 10.42 -10.30 13.50
CA VAL A 105 10.55 -9.29 12.44
C VAL A 105 9.36 -9.33 11.49
N ASP A 106 8.88 -10.51 11.11
CA ASP A 106 7.68 -10.66 10.28
C ASP A 106 6.41 -10.11 10.97
N ALA A 107 6.25 -10.37 12.28
CA ALA A 107 5.15 -9.82 13.06
C ALA A 107 5.23 -8.29 13.17
N LEU A 108 6.44 -7.75 13.38
CA LEU A 108 6.69 -6.31 13.42
C LEU A 108 6.41 -5.66 12.06
N ALA A 109 6.81 -6.30 10.96
CA ALA A 109 6.55 -5.80 9.62
C ALA A 109 5.05 -5.75 9.31
N LEU A 110 4.31 -6.81 9.62
CA LEU A 110 2.84 -6.83 9.46
C LEU A 110 2.15 -5.77 10.32
N LEU A 111 2.59 -5.56 11.55
CA LEU A 111 2.04 -4.53 12.43
C LEU A 111 2.36 -3.12 11.96
N LEU A 112 3.54 -2.87 11.41
CA LEU A 112 3.88 -1.58 10.79
C LEU A 112 2.96 -1.28 9.60
N VAL A 113 2.74 -2.27 8.72
CA VAL A 113 1.79 -2.16 7.61
C VAL A 113 0.39 -1.82 8.13
N ALA A 114 -0.11 -2.57 9.12
CA ALA A 114 -1.41 -2.32 9.72
C ALA A 114 -1.50 -0.92 10.36
N THR A 115 -0.45 -0.47 11.04
CA THR A 115 -0.39 0.84 11.67
C THR A 115 -0.48 1.97 10.65
N VAL A 116 0.26 1.88 9.54
CA VAL A 116 0.18 2.87 8.44
C VAL A 116 -1.22 2.92 7.85
N LEU A 117 -1.78 1.75 7.52
CA LEU A 117 -3.12 1.66 6.94
C LEU A 117 -4.17 2.30 7.86
N LEU A 118 -4.16 1.95 9.15
CA LEU A 118 -5.09 2.53 10.14
C LEU A 118 -4.89 4.04 10.32
N ALA A 119 -3.63 4.51 10.34
CA ALA A 119 -3.32 5.93 10.47
C ALA A 119 -3.82 6.76 9.27
N LEU A 120 -3.90 6.16 8.07
CA LEU A 120 -4.36 6.84 6.86
C LEU A 120 -5.89 6.85 6.68
N ILE A 121 -6.63 5.95 7.34
CA ILE A 121 -8.10 5.87 7.18
C ILE A 121 -8.79 7.17 7.59
N VAL A 122 -8.41 7.76 8.73
CA VAL A 122 -9.06 8.99 9.21
C VAL A 122 -8.78 10.17 8.27
N PRO A 123 -7.52 10.50 7.93
CA PRO A 123 -7.22 11.54 6.93
C PRO A 123 -7.90 11.28 5.59
N ALA A 124 -7.99 10.03 5.14
CA ALA A 124 -8.65 9.71 3.88
C ALA A 124 -10.17 9.91 3.94
N SER A 125 -10.80 9.60 5.08
CA SER A 125 -12.23 9.89 5.28
C SER A 125 -12.54 11.38 5.35
N GLN A 126 -11.60 12.19 5.85
CA GLN A 126 -11.70 13.65 5.84
C GLN A 126 -11.55 14.18 4.41
N TYR A 127 -10.59 13.64 3.65
CA TYR A 127 -10.40 13.96 2.22
C TYR A 127 -11.70 13.73 1.43
N VAL A 128 -12.32 12.56 1.53
CA VAL A 128 -13.61 12.28 0.85
C VAL A 128 -14.70 13.32 1.13
N GLN A 129 -14.73 13.86 2.36
CA GLN A 129 -15.70 14.88 2.77
C GLN A 129 -15.38 16.25 2.17
N GLU A 130 -14.10 16.62 2.05
CA GLU A 130 -13.67 17.88 1.42
C GLU A 130 -13.96 17.87 -0.09
N GLU A 131 -13.72 16.74 -0.76
CA GLU A 131 -14.02 16.55 -2.19
C GLU A 131 -15.52 16.51 -2.54
N TRP A 132 -16.42 16.54 -1.56
CA TRP A 132 -17.87 16.55 -1.82
C TRP A 132 -18.34 17.81 -2.56
N TYR A 133 -17.61 18.92 -2.34
CA TYR A 133 -17.93 20.19 -2.98
C TYR A 133 -17.31 20.33 -4.38
N VAL A 134 -16.44 19.40 -4.79
CA VAL A 134 -15.71 19.45 -6.06
C VAL A 134 -16.35 18.47 -7.06
N THR A 135 -16.99 19.00 -8.09
CA THR A 135 -17.60 18.19 -9.17
C THR A 135 -16.67 18.08 -10.37
N SER A 136 -16.66 16.92 -11.05
CA SER A 136 -15.91 16.75 -12.29
C SER A 136 -16.48 17.61 -13.42
N ALA A 137 -15.61 18.00 -14.36
CA ALA A 137 -15.95 18.95 -15.41
C ALA A 137 -16.81 18.32 -16.53
N ALA A 138 -16.60 17.04 -16.84
CA ALA A 138 -17.30 16.36 -17.93
C ALA A 138 -18.52 15.55 -17.46
N LEU A 139 -18.39 14.76 -16.38
CA LEU A 139 -19.51 13.95 -15.87
C LEU A 139 -20.40 14.68 -14.86
N ASN A 140 -19.96 15.80 -14.29
CA ASN A 140 -20.65 16.49 -13.19
C ASN A 140 -20.91 15.59 -11.96
N ILE A 141 -20.09 14.55 -11.77
CA ILE A 141 -20.14 13.67 -10.60
C ILE A 141 -19.21 14.23 -9.51
N PRO A 142 -19.60 14.16 -8.22
CA PRO A 142 -18.71 14.54 -7.12
C PRO A 142 -17.41 13.73 -7.12
N MET A 143 -16.26 14.40 -7.02
CA MET A 143 -14.94 13.75 -6.88
C MET A 143 -14.85 12.85 -5.65
N SER A 144 -15.74 13.02 -4.66
CA SER A 144 -15.88 12.08 -3.54
C SER A 144 -16.02 10.62 -3.96
N PHE A 145 -16.63 10.33 -5.13
CA PHE A 145 -16.73 8.95 -5.59
C PHE A 145 -15.36 8.37 -5.97
N ARG A 146 -14.46 9.20 -6.53
CA ARG A 146 -13.06 8.83 -6.76
C ARG A 146 -12.34 8.66 -5.42
N ALA A 147 -12.37 9.67 -4.56
CA ALA A 147 -11.69 9.65 -3.27
C ALA A 147 -12.15 8.49 -2.36
N SER A 148 -13.41 8.07 -2.45
CA SER A 148 -13.95 6.95 -1.67
C SER A 148 -13.29 5.60 -1.99
N ALA A 149 -12.72 5.45 -3.19
CA ALA A 149 -11.93 4.28 -3.56
C ALA A 149 -10.72 4.11 -2.63
N ILE A 150 -10.07 5.23 -2.26
CA ILE A 150 -8.90 5.24 -1.39
C ILE A 150 -9.29 4.73 0.00
N VAL A 151 -10.38 5.26 0.57
CA VAL A 151 -10.88 4.82 1.88
C VAL A 151 -11.28 3.35 1.86
N ALA A 152 -12.00 2.91 0.82
CA ALA A 152 -12.43 1.52 0.68
C ALA A 152 -11.24 0.56 0.59
N GLY A 153 -10.23 0.89 -0.22
CA GLY A 153 -9.01 0.10 -0.33
C GLY A 153 -8.21 0.06 0.97
N LEU A 154 -7.98 1.21 1.61
CA LEU A 154 -7.27 1.27 2.90
C LEU A 154 -8.00 0.47 3.99
N ALA A 155 -9.32 0.58 4.06
CA ALA A 155 -10.13 -0.19 5.01
C ALA A 155 -10.00 -1.70 4.74
N LEU A 156 -10.15 -2.14 3.49
CA LEU A 156 -10.03 -3.56 3.14
C LEU A 156 -8.63 -4.11 3.44
N MET A 157 -7.58 -3.39 3.02
CA MET A 157 -6.19 -3.72 3.31
C MET A 157 -5.93 -3.81 4.82
N SER A 158 -6.48 -2.88 5.61
CA SER A 158 -6.29 -2.86 7.06
C SER A 158 -6.89 -4.10 7.72
N VAL A 159 -8.09 -4.52 7.30
CA VAL A 159 -8.75 -5.73 7.82
C VAL A 159 -7.94 -6.97 7.49
N ILE A 160 -7.43 -7.09 6.26
CA ILE A 160 -6.57 -8.22 5.84
C ILE A 160 -5.25 -8.22 6.62
N ALA A 161 -4.59 -7.08 6.72
CA ALA A 161 -3.31 -6.94 7.42
C ALA A 161 -3.43 -7.25 8.92
N VAL A 162 -4.47 -6.75 9.59
CA VAL A 162 -4.76 -7.05 11.00
C VAL A 162 -5.12 -8.53 11.17
N GLY A 163 -5.94 -9.09 10.29
CA GLY A 163 -6.27 -10.51 10.28
C GLY A 163 -5.03 -11.40 10.14
N HIS A 164 -4.10 -11.02 9.28
CA HIS A 164 -2.80 -11.69 9.12
C HIS A 164 -1.92 -11.54 10.36
N ALA A 165 -1.84 -10.34 10.95
CA ALA A 165 -1.07 -10.11 12.17
C ALA A 165 -1.55 -10.97 13.35
N ILE A 166 -2.88 -11.06 13.55
CA ILE A 166 -3.48 -11.85 14.64
C ILE A 166 -3.27 -13.35 14.44
N ARG A 167 -3.36 -13.85 13.19
CA ARG A 167 -3.21 -15.29 12.90
C ARG A 167 -1.76 -15.76 12.84
N ALA A 168 -0.84 -14.90 12.41
CA ALA A 168 0.56 -15.28 12.19
C ALA A 168 1.43 -15.20 13.46
N ALA A 169 1.12 -14.30 14.40
CA ALA A 169 1.97 -14.04 15.56
C ALA A 169 1.44 -14.70 16.84
N THR A 170 2.35 -15.23 17.67
CA THR A 170 2.04 -15.56 19.06
C THR A 170 1.73 -14.29 19.83
N LEU A 171 0.83 -14.35 20.82
CA LEU A 171 0.40 -13.17 21.59
C LEU A 171 1.59 -12.40 22.20
N ALA A 172 2.63 -13.12 22.63
CA ALA A 172 3.87 -12.53 23.15
C ALA A 172 4.64 -11.72 22.10
N ASN A 173 4.79 -12.23 20.88
CA ASN A 173 5.47 -11.51 19.79
C ASN A 173 4.65 -10.32 19.30
N LEU A 174 3.33 -10.47 19.24
CA LEU A 174 2.42 -9.37 18.90
C LEU A 174 2.52 -8.24 19.92
N ALA A 175 2.44 -8.56 21.22
CA ALA A 175 2.57 -7.58 22.30
C ALA A 175 3.94 -6.90 22.29
N ALA A 176 5.02 -7.66 22.08
CA ALA A 176 6.37 -7.12 21.96
C ALA A 176 6.50 -6.17 20.75
N ALA A 177 5.96 -6.53 19.59
CA ALA A 177 6.00 -5.69 18.40
C ALA A 177 5.16 -4.41 18.56
N VAL A 178 3.96 -4.50 19.16
CA VAL A 178 3.16 -3.32 19.53
C VAL A 178 3.93 -2.43 20.52
N ALA A 179 4.60 -3.00 21.51
CA ALA A 179 5.42 -2.25 22.46
C ALA A 179 6.60 -1.54 21.76
N VAL A 180 7.24 -2.17 20.77
CA VAL A 180 8.30 -1.53 19.98
C VAL A 180 7.74 -0.36 19.16
N ILE A 181 6.62 -0.53 18.47
CA ILE A 181 6.00 0.54 17.69
C ILE A 181 5.59 1.70 18.60
N ALA A 182 4.98 1.41 19.76
CA ALA A 182 4.63 2.42 20.75
C ALA A 182 5.86 3.13 21.32
N ALA A 183 6.94 2.40 21.63
CA ALA A 183 8.19 2.99 22.10
C ALA A 183 8.80 3.91 21.04
N LEU A 184 8.84 3.49 19.77
CA LEU A 184 9.33 4.32 18.67
C LEU A 184 8.48 5.59 18.50
N ALA A 185 7.16 5.49 18.61
CA ALA A 185 6.27 6.64 18.54
C ALA A 185 6.49 7.61 19.72
N VAL A 186 6.67 7.09 20.94
CA VAL A 186 6.97 7.90 22.14
C VAL A 186 8.33 8.58 22.02
N VAL A 187 9.35 7.87 21.54
CA VAL A 187 10.68 8.44 21.27
C VAL A 187 10.58 9.55 20.21
N GLY A 188 9.83 9.33 19.13
CA GLY A 188 9.57 10.35 18.11
C GLY A 188 8.87 11.58 18.68
N TRP A 189 7.90 11.38 19.57
CA TRP A 189 7.21 12.47 20.25
C TRP A 189 8.09 13.24 21.22
N LEU A 190 8.93 12.56 22.02
CA LEU A 190 9.90 13.18 22.94
C LEU A 190 10.97 13.99 22.20
N LEU A 191 11.39 13.51 21.03
CA LEU A 191 12.37 14.19 20.17
C LEU A 191 11.74 15.21 19.21
N SER A 192 10.41 15.32 19.16
CA SER A 192 9.70 16.31 18.33
C SER A 192 10.19 17.76 18.50
N PRO A 193 10.45 18.30 19.72
CA PRO A 193 10.98 19.66 19.84
C PRO A 193 12.37 19.83 19.22
N LEU A 194 13.18 18.76 19.18
CA LEU A 194 14.49 18.78 18.53
C LEU A 194 14.34 18.72 17.01
N PHE A 195 13.46 17.87 16.50
CA PHE A 195 13.21 17.75 15.06
C PHE A 195 12.75 19.09 14.45
N LEU A 196 11.89 19.86 15.12
CA LEU A 196 11.44 21.15 14.59
C LEU A 196 12.57 22.17 14.35
N THR A 197 13.73 22.01 15.00
CA THR A 197 14.89 22.91 14.83
C THR A 197 15.88 22.47 13.74
N LEU A 198 15.78 21.23 13.28
CA LEU A 198 16.75 20.57 12.38
C LEU A 198 16.58 20.87 10.87
N GLY A 199 15.59 21.68 10.49
CA GLY A 199 15.40 22.12 9.09
C GLY A 199 15.32 20.95 8.10
N TYR A 200 16.12 21.00 7.02
CA TYR A 200 16.12 19.96 5.96
C TYR A 200 16.70 18.61 6.39
N ALA A 201 17.44 18.53 7.50
CA ALA A 201 18.02 17.27 7.97
C ALA A 201 16.94 16.23 8.33
N ASN A 202 15.75 16.68 8.76
CA ASN A 202 14.63 15.81 9.07
C ASN A 202 14.18 14.95 7.89
N ILE A 203 14.22 15.49 6.67
CA ILE A 203 13.83 14.74 5.48
C ILE A 203 14.76 13.54 5.30
N VAL A 204 16.07 13.74 5.49
CA VAL A 204 17.05 12.64 5.38
C VAL A 204 16.83 11.61 6.49
N ILE A 205 16.59 12.04 7.72
CA ILE A 205 16.37 11.14 8.87
C ILE A 205 15.14 10.25 8.66
N PHE A 206 13.99 10.84 8.31
CA PHE A 206 12.73 10.11 8.20
C PHE A 206 12.53 9.43 6.84
N LEU A 207 12.90 10.07 5.72
CA LEU A 207 12.66 9.51 4.40
C LEU A 207 13.77 8.57 3.93
N VAL A 208 15.01 8.77 4.38
CA VAL A 208 16.13 7.88 4.02
C VAL A 208 16.42 6.92 5.18
N GLY A 209 16.65 7.44 6.38
CA GLY A 209 17.03 6.63 7.54
C GLY A 209 15.94 5.64 7.96
N LEU A 210 14.76 6.14 8.33
CA LEU A 210 13.66 5.30 8.81
C LEU A 210 13.15 4.33 7.72
N VAL A 211 13.01 4.80 6.47
CA VAL A 211 12.61 3.94 5.35
C VAL A 211 13.63 2.82 5.11
N ALA A 212 14.94 3.12 5.14
CA ALA A 212 15.97 2.10 5.00
C ALA A 212 15.88 1.05 6.11
N VAL A 213 15.70 1.46 7.37
CA VAL A 213 15.51 0.53 8.49
C VAL A 213 14.27 -0.35 8.28
N CYS A 214 13.14 0.23 7.88
CA CYS A 214 11.91 -0.54 7.59
C CYS A 214 12.11 -1.52 6.44
N LEU A 215 12.81 -1.13 5.38
CA LEU A 215 13.15 -2.02 4.25
C LEU A 215 14.03 -3.18 4.69
N LEU A 216 15.05 -2.92 5.51
CA LEU A 216 15.92 -3.96 6.06
C LEU A 216 15.18 -4.94 6.97
N LEU A 217 14.15 -4.47 7.67
CA LEU A 217 13.22 -5.30 8.46
C LEU A 217 12.21 -6.07 7.59
N GLY A 218 12.30 -5.98 6.26
CA GLY A 218 11.38 -6.68 5.37
C GLY A 218 9.96 -6.12 5.41
N VAL A 219 9.76 -4.84 5.69
CA VAL A 219 8.47 -4.20 5.44
C VAL A 219 8.30 -4.02 3.92
N PRO A 220 7.11 -4.25 3.33
CA PRO A 220 6.92 -4.03 1.91
C PRO A 220 7.10 -2.55 1.54
N ILE A 221 7.71 -2.31 0.37
CA ILE A 221 8.33 -1.02 0.04
C ILE A 221 7.37 0.17 0.17
N ALA A 222 6.14 0.04 -0.36
CA ALA A 222 5.14 1.11 -0.32
C ALA A 222 4.80 1.55 1.12
N PHE A 223 4.73 0.60 2.06
CA PHE A 223 4.43 0.90 3.45
C PHE A 223 5.62 1.50 4.19
N CYS A 224 6.86 1.18 3.80
CA CYS A 224 8.04 1.87 4.34
C CYS A 224 7.98 3.36 4.05
N PHE A 225 7.66 3.74 2.81
CA PHE A 225 7.48 5.15 2.43
C PHE A 225 6.30 5.78 3.16
N GLY A 226 5.21 5.03 3.37
CA GLY A 226 4.08 5.45 4.19
C GLY A 226 4.48 5.78 5.63
N VAL A 227 5.18 4.87 6.32
CA VAL A 227 5.71 5.11 7.67
C VAL A 227 6.60 6.35 7.69
N GLY A 228 7.57 6.44 6.77
CA GLY A 228 8.50 7.56 6.70
C GLY A 228 7.80 8.90 6.54
N THR A 229 6.82 8.96 5.64
CA THR A 229 6.06 10.19 5.36
C THR A 229 5.16 10.58 6.52
N ILE A 230 4.45 9.62 7.13
CA ILE A 230 3.59 9.87 8.30
C ILE A 230 4.45 10.34 9.49
N ALA A 231 5.56 9.66 9.77
CA ALA A 231 6.46 10.04 10.85
C ALA A 231 7.06 11.45 10.64
N PHE A 232 7.44 11.78 9.40
CA PHE A 232 7.92 13.12 9.06
C PHE A 232 6.84 14.19 9.29
N ILE A 233 5.63 13.98 8.78
CA ILE A 233 4.53 14.95 8.92
C ILE A 233 4.15 15.12 10.38
N VAL A 234 4.03 14.04 11.15
CA VAL A 234 3.56 14.06 12.54
C VAL A 234 4.60 14.64 13.50
N PHE A 235 5.89 14.30 13.34
CA PHE A 235 6.93 14.70 14.31
C PHE A 235 7.74 15.91 13.89
N SER A 236 7.75 16.26 12.61
CA SER A 236 8.65 17.26 12.05
C SER A 236 7.94 18.45 11.41
N THR A 237 6.62 18.43 11.29
CA THR A 237 5.87 19.48 10.60
C THR A 237 4.53 19.76 11.27
N HIS A 238 3.94 20.93 10.98
CA HIS A 238 2.57 21.28 11.36
C HIS A 238 1.55 21.06 10.23
N VAL A 239 1.98 20.41 9.13
CA VAL A 239 1.13 20.15 7.96
C VAL A 239 0.10 19.07 8.31
N PRO A 240 -1.19 19.25 8.00
CA PRO A 240 -2.19 18.25 8.30
C PRO A 240 -2.01 17.00 7.43
N MET A 241 -2.28 15.82 8.00
CA MET A 241 -2.08 14.53 7.33
C MET A 241 -2.96 14.34 6.08
N ILE A 242 -4.03 15.12 5.94
CA ILE A 242 -4.89 15.10 4.75
C ILE A 242 -4.14 15.42 3.45
N VAL A 243 -3.09 16.26 3.52
CA VAL A 243 -2.26 16.61 2.35
C VAL A 243 -1.58 15.38 1.77
N LEU A 244 -1.24 14.40 2.61
CA LEU A 244 -0.66 13.14 2.13
C LEU A 244 -1.67 12.37 1.28
N VAL A 245 -2.94 12.32 1.69
CA VAL A 245 -3.98 11.60 0.95
C VAL A 245 -4.32 12.31 -0.36
N GLY A 246 -4.38 13.64 -0.36
CA GLY A 246 -4.58 14.40 -1.58
C GLY A 246 -3.40 14.34 -2.59
N ARG A 247 -2.29 13.70 -2.23
CA ARG A 247 -1.19 13.37 -3.15
C ARG A 247 -1.20 11.92 -3.62
N ILE A 248 -2.07 11.08 -3.05
CA ILE A 248 -2.30 9.70 -3.46
C ILE A 248 -3.36 9.62 -4.57
N ASP A 249 -4.32 10.55 -4.58
CA ASP A 249 -5.28 10.75 -5.68
C ASP A 249 -4.63 11.40 -6.92
#